data_AF-A0A947ZEV6-F1
#
_entry.id   AF-A0A947ZEV6-F1
#
_cell.length_a   1.000
_cell.length_b   1.000
_cell.length_c   1.000
_cell.angle_alpha   90.00
_cell.angle_beta   90.00
_cell.angle_gamma   90.00
#
_symmetry.space_group_name_H-M   'P 1'
#
loop_
_entity.id
_entity.type
_entity.pdbx_description
1 polymer ?
#
loop_
_entity_poly.entity_id
_entity_poly.type
_entity_poly.pdbx_seq_one_letter_code
_entity_poly.pdbx_strand_id
1 'polypeptide(L)'
;MFRHALLSLLLLFPLSCTHKPQQSNRPPDSINKEAGKNPGPRLSDSLKDRPTVKKHDTKITCENLFSSVGRCLIPSHENIYNIPIKNTPMKGAASPLVTIVEFSDLECPGCRFWATNLFPAILKKYPTDVALGFKHFPLSFHALAPMAAQALCAVKAQRGDTAFWTLHDFLYTNQSSITFEFLMAKPPRGKDATPDPMLPKLLALMKSLKINLKKYRKSLLLETYKKEVEADISLGGTLGVNQTPQVFLNGRLLNNHEKLEEAVERELARARALIAQGVGRSGLYTHISGKGTPILKLPLSEKSIKKTLGKLRPEFVSRCKSSEKLKPLVEIMKKCSRSHRDCPGFTQCVNQKLKQMK
;
A
#
# COMPACT_ATOMS: atom_id res chain seq x y z
N MET A 1 30.36 64.31 17.19
CA MET A 1 31.34 64.44 18.30
C MET A 1 31.28 63.16 19.13
N PHE A 2 32.45 62.53 19.33
CA PHE A 2 32.83 61.41 20.21
C PHE A 2 32.03 60.09 20.12
N ARG A 3 32.54 58.93 19.68
CA ARG A 3 33.81 58.15 19.83
C ARG A 3 33.76 57.07 20.94
N HIS A 4 33.93 55.81 20.48
CA HIS A 4 34.74 54.69 21.04
C HIS A 4 34.11 53.89 22.20
N ALA A 5 34.27 52.56 22.38
CA ALA A 5 35.18 51.50 21.87
C ALA A 5 34.41 50.14 21.90
N LEU A 6 34.59 49.07 21.09
CA LEU A 6 35.73 48.28 20.59
C LEU A 6 36.44 47.40 21.66
N LEU A 7 36.17 46.07 21.63
CA LEU A 7 37.10 44.90 21.74
C LEU A 7 36.26 43.62 22.03
N SER A 8 36.12 42.65 21.12
CA SER A 8 37.02 41.50 20.83
C SER A 8 37.06 40.41 21.90
N LEU A 9 36.62 39.18 21.59
CA LEU A 9 37.49 38.00 21.31
C LEU A 9 36.75 36.64 21.51
N LEU A 10 36.57 35.91 20.40
CA LEU A 10 36.73 34.46 20.15
C LEU A 10 36.29 33.36 21.16
N LEU A 11 35.62 32.37 20.56
CA LEU A 11 35.86 30.91 20.59
C LEU A 11 34.98 29.97 21.46
N LEU A 12 34.46 28.95 20.74
CA LEU A 12 34.20 27.54 21.10
C LEU A 12 32.77 27.11 21.54
N PHE A 13 32.08 26.46 20.60
CA PHE A 13 31.25 25.25 20.80
C PHE A 13 32.13 24.07 21.31
N PRO A 14 31.59 22.92 21.83
CA PRO A 14 30.21 22.54 22.16
C PRO A 14 30.05 21.91 23.58
N LEU A 15 28.81 21.69 24.05
CA LEU A 15 28.52 20.79 25.18
C LEU A 15 27.81 19.53 24.66
N SER A 16 28.56 18.43 24.64
CA SER A 16 28.08 17.06 24.42
C SER A 16 27.60 16.43 25.73
N CYS A 17 26.41 15.83 25.71
CA CYS A 17 26.01 14.81 26.70
C CYS A 17 26.68 13.47 26.33
N THR A 18 27.21 12.81 27.35
CA THR A 18 28.04 11.60 27.28
C THR A 18 27.18 10.33 27.29
N HIS A 19 27.37 9.44 26.31
CA HIS A 19 27.06 8.03 26.47
C HIS A 19 28.19 7.17 25.89
N LYS A 20 28.63 6.21 26.71
CA LYS A 20 29.89 5.48 26.66
C LYS A 20 29.65 4.12 25.97
N PRO A 21 30.38 3.75 24.91
CA PRO A 21 30.42 2.36 24.44
C PRO A 21 31.57 1.62 25.12
N GLN A 22 31.31 0.43 25.66
CA GLN A 22 32.35 -0.51 26.09
C GLN A 22 32.86 -1.28 24.87
N GLN A 23 34.15 -1.11 24.54
CA GLN A 23 34.96 -2.06 23.78
C GLN A 23 35.98 -2.67 24.74
N SER A 24 36.09 -4.00 24.78
CA SER A 24 37.14 -4.72 25.49
C SER A 24 38.28 -5.07 24.53
N ASN A 25 39.48 -4.61 24.88
CA ASN A 25 40.76 -4.89 24.25
C ASN A 25 41.18 -6.38 24.37
N ARG A 26 41.79 -6.95 23.32
CA ARG A 26 43.23 -7.34 23.33
C ARG A 26 43.78 -7.78 21.95
N PRO A 27 45.10 -7.68 21.74
CA PRO A 27 45.79 -7.56 20.44
C PRO A 27 46.41 -8.91 19.95
N PRO A 28 47.13 -8.92 18.80
CA PRO A 28 47.19 -10.06 17.88
C PRO A 28 48.45 -10.93 18.06
N ASP A 29 48.41 -12.17 17.56
CA ASP A 29 49.63 -12.93 17.29
C ASP A 29 49.55 -13.84 16.06
N SER A 30 50.74 -14.16 15.59
CA SER A 30 51.16 -14.51 14.24
C SER A 30 51.13 -16.01 13.87
N ILE A 31 50.95 -16.25 12.57
CA ILE A 31 51.74 -17.18 11.70
C ILE A 31 52.09 -18.59 12.24
N ASN A 32 51.50 -19.67 11.67
CA ASN A 32 52.13 -20.60 10.71
C ASN A 32 51.37 -21.94 10.55
N LYS A 33 51.30 -22.38 9.29
CA LYS A 33 51.43 -23.75 8.76
C LYS A 33 50.81 -24.93 9.54
N GLU A 34 49.86 -25.59 8.88
CA GLU A 34 50.01 -27.02 8.58
C GLU A 34 49.24 -27.40 7.31
N ALA A 35 49.98 -27.93 6.34
CA ALA A 35 49.47 -28.49 5.10
C ALA A 35 49.27 -30.00 5.30
N GLY A 36 48.02 -30.46 5.27
CA GLY A 36 47.65 -31.88 5.28
C GLY A 36 46.84 -32.21 4.03
N LYS A 37 47.41 -33.04 3.16
CA LYS A 37 46.84 -33.53 1.90
C LYS A 37 45.50 -34.25 2.12
N ASN A 38 44.48 -33.91 1.33
CA ASN A 38 43.49 -34.88 0.83
C ASN A 38 42.82 -34.34 -0.44
N PRO A 39 42.82 -35.07 -1.58
CA PRO A 39 42.18 -34.62 -2.80
C PRO A 39 40.66 -34.77 -2.67
N GLY A 40 39.95 -33.65 -2.68
CA GLY A 40 38.48 -33.64 -2.77
C GLY A 40 38.01 -34.24 -4.12
N PRO A 41 36.87 -34.95 -4.14
CA PRO A 41 36.40 -35.64 -5.34
C PRO A 41 36.02 -34.66 -6.47
N ARG A 42 36.31 -35.06 -7.71
CA ARG A 42 35.99 -34.32 -8.94
C ARG A 42 34.49 -34.06 -9.06
N LEU A 43 34.15 -32.83 -9.45
CA LEU A 43 32.79 -32.33 -9.71
C LEU A 43 31.99 -33.08 -10.81
N SER A 44 32.54 -34.12 -11.43
CA SER A 44 31.88 -34.86 -12.52
C SER A 44 31.07 -36.08 -12.08
N ASP A 45 31.22 -36.55 -10.82
CA ASP A 45 30.65 -37.85 -10.40
C ASP A 45 29.33 -37.74 -9.61
N SER A 46 28.80 -36.53 -9.38
CA SER A 46 27.51 -36.31 -8.68
C SER A 46 26.31 -36.00 -9.59
N LEU A 47 26.38 -36.33 -10.88
CA LEU A 47 25.30 -36.04 -11.85
C LEU A 47 24.55 -37.27 -12.38
N LYS A 48 24.72 -38.46 -11.77
CA LYS A 48 24.03 -39.67 -12.24
C LYS A 48 22.80 -40.13 -11.43
N ASP A 49 22.51 -39.52 -10.28
CA ASP A 49 21.28 -39.79 -9.51
C ASP A 49 20.41 -38.55 -9.36
N ARG A 50 19.97 -37.97 -10.48
CA ARG A 50 18.76 -37.12 -10.45
C ARG A 50 17.56 -38.07 -10.41
N PRO A 51 16.75 -38.09 -9.34
CA PRO A 51 15.47 -38.75 -9.41
C PRO A 51 14.68 -38.07 -10.51
N THR A 52 14.27 -38.85 -11.51
CA THR A 52 13.26 -38.42 -12.46
C THR A 52 12.06 -37.97 -11.65
N VAL A 53 11.70 -36.69 -11.77
CA VAL A 53 10.49 -36.15 -11.14
C VAL A 53 9.32 -36.89 -11.79
N LYS A 54 8.91 -38.00 -11.17
CA LYS A 54 7.63 -38.63 -11.46
C LYS A 54 6.58 -37.54 -11.28
N LYS A 55 5.71 -37.36 -12.27
CA LYS A 55 4.49 -36.56 -12.15
C LYS A 55 3.77 -37.04 -10.89
N HIS A 56 3.97 -36.34 -9.78
CA HIS A 56 3.26 -36.65 -8.56
C HIS A 56 1.81 -36.27 -8.80
N ASP A 57 0.98 -37.31 -8.84
CA ASP A 57 -0.45 -37.23 -8.64
C ASP A 57 -0.67 -36.65 -7.23
N THR A 58 -0.61 -35.31 -7.11
CA THR A 58 -0.66 -34.63 -5.83
C THR A 58 -2.10 -34.62 -5.34
N LYS A 59 -2.51 -35.71 -4.69
CA LYS A 59 -3.73 -35.76 -3.88
C LYS A 59 -3.75 -34.55 -2.94
N ILE A 60 -4.62 -33.58 -3.22
CA ILE A 60 -4.88 -32.44 -2.33
C ILE A 60 -5.26 -32.98 -0.94
N THR A 61 -4.53 -32.60 0.10
CA THR A 61 -4.86 -32.90 1.50
C THR A 61 -5.59 -31.71 2.14
N CYS A 62 -6.38 -31.93 3.20
CA CYS A 62 -7.07 -30.84 3.91
C CYS A 62 -6.08 -29.83 4.53
N GLU A 63 -4.87 -30.27 4.89
CA GLU A 63 -3.78 -29.43 5.42
C GLU A 63 -3.13 -28.56 4.32
N ASN A 64 -2.94 -29.11 3.11
CA ASN A 64 -2.44 -28.34 1.96
C ASN A 64 -3.48 -27.34 1.42
N LEU A 65 -4.77 -27.63 1.60
CA LEU A 65 -5.85 -26.69 1.31
C LEU A 65 -5.82 -25.50 2.29
N PHE A 66 -5.68 -25.75 3.60
CA PHE A 66 -5.59 -24.68 4.60
C PHE A 66 -4.36 -23.79 4.41
N SER A 67 -3.18 -24.36 4.16
CA SER A 67 -1.96 -23.58 3.92
C SER A 67 -2.04 -22.73 2.64
N SER A 68 -2.78 -23.20 1.62
CA SER A 68 -2.93 -22.49 0.35
C SER A 68 -4.06 -21.47 0.34
N VAL A 69 -5.16 -21.76 1.03
CA VAL A 69 -6.34 -20.90 1.12
C VAL A 69 -6.19 -19.88 2.26
N GLY A 70 -5.47 -20.19 3.34
CA GLY A 70 -5.10 -19.24 4.39
C GLY A 70 -4.22 -18.09 3.86
N ARG A 71 -3.34 -18.38 2.88
CA ARG A 71 -2.57 -17.37 2.14
C ARG A 71 -3.43 -16.44 1.27
N CYS A 72 -4.71 -16.73 1.09
CA CYS A 72 -5.64 -15.89 0.38
C CYS A 72 -6.25 -14.77 1.23
N LEU A 73 -6.09 -14.85 2.55
CA LEU A 73 -6.51 -13.78 3.47
C LEU A 73 -5.58 -12.56 3.41
N ILE A 74 -4.47 -12.65 2.66
CA ILE A 74 -3.42 -11.64 2.61
C ILE A 74 -3.01 -11.47 1.14
N PRO A 75 -3.07 -10.28 0.54
CA PRO A 75 -2.51 -10.07 -0.79
C PRO A 75 -1.03 -10.51 -0.80
N SER A 76 -0.66 -11.37 -1.76
CA SER A 76 0.75 -11.76 -1.95
C SER A 76 1.49 -10.71 -2.77
N HIS A 77 2.71 -10.39 -2.36
CA HIS A 77 3.66 -9.55 -3.11
C HIS A 77 4.16 -10.23 -4.40
N GLU A 78 3.95 -11.54 -4.56
CA GLU A 78 4.30 -12.30 -5.76
C GLU A 78 3.27 -12.15 -6.89
N ASN A 79 2.04 -11.74 -6.56
CA ASN A 79 0.96 -11.57 -7.54
C ASN A 79 0.95 -10.16 -8.13
N ILE A 80 0.48 -10.04 -9.37
CA ILE A 80 0.06 -8.76 -9.96
C ILE A 80 -1.46 -8.69 -9.86
N TYR A 81 -1.97 -7.58 -9.33
CA TYR A 81 -3.37 -7.22 -9.28
C TYR A 81 -3.68 -6.20 -10.37
N ASN A 82 -4.80 -6.38 -11.06
CA ASN A 82 -5.34 -5.34 -11.92
C ASN A 82 -5.98 -4.26 -11.02
N ILE A 83 -5.40 -3.07 -10.94
CA ILE A 83 -5.92 -1.98 -10.11
C ILE A 83 -6.33 -0.84 -11.06
N PRO A 84 -7.63 -0.48 -11.16
CA PRO A 84 -8.07 0.54 -12.10
C PRO A 84 -7.60 1.91 -11.64
N ILE A 85 -6.83 2.59 -12.50
CA ILE A 85 -6.32 3.95 -12.24
C ILE A 85 -7.05 5.03 -13.06
N LYS A 86 -8.10 4.66 -13.79
CA LYS A 86 -8.91 5.64 -14.54
C LYS A 86 -9.58 6.60 -13.54
N ASN A 87 -9.44 7.91 -13.79
CA ASN A 87 -9.92 9.01 -12.94
C ASN A 87 -9.28 9.09 -11.53
N THR A 88 -8.33 8.20 -11.21
CA THR A 88 -7.53 8.27 -9.99
C THR A 88 -6.68 9.54 -10.03
N PRO A 89 -6.61 10.33 -8.94
CA PRO A 89 -5.68 11.45 -8.85
C PRO A 89 -4.24 10.95 -8.97
N MET A 90 -3.47 11.51 -9.91
CA MET A 90 -2.08 11.08 -10.17
C MET A 90 -1.08 12.19 -9.83
N LYS A 91 0.05 11.86 -9.20
CA LYS A 91 1.18 12.76 -8.92
C LYS A 91 2.50 12.15 -9.36
N GLY A 92 3.29 12.88 -10.13
CA GLY A 92 4.60 12.44 -10.64
C GLY A 92 4.63 12.36 -12.16
N ALA A 93 5.40 11.41 -12.70
CA ALA A 93 5.64 11.30 -14.14
C ALA A 93 4.34 11.07 -14.93
N ALA A 94 4.19 11.74 -16.08
CA ALA A 94 3.03 11.57 -16.97
C ALA A 94 3.01 10.20 -17.69
N SER A 95 4.17 9.56 -17.83
CA SER A 95 4.33 8.21 -18.41
C SER A 95 5.33 7.41 -17.56
N PRO A 96 4.92 7.00 -16.36
CA PRO A 96 5.80 6.36 -15.38
C PRO A 96 6.20 4.95 -15.82
N LEU A 97 7.40 4.52 -15.47
CA LEU A 97 7.80 3.10 -15.50
C LEU A 97 7.24 2.35 -14.29
N VAL A 98 7.10 3.03 -13.15
CA VAL A 98 6.52 2.50 -11.93
C VAL A 98 5.33 3.36 -11.53
N THR A 99 4.14 2.78 -11.64
CA THR A 99 2.92 3.35 -11.07
C THR A 99 2.70 2.77 -9.69
N ILE A 100 2.83 3.60 -8.67
CA ILE A 100 2.48 3.27 -7.29
C ILE A 100 1.00 3.57 -7.11
N VAL A 101 0.24 2.65 -6.51
CA VAL A 101 -1.14 2.91 -6.05
C VAL A 101 -1.17 2.75 -4.54
N GLU A 102 -1.66 3.77 -3.85
CA GLU A 102 -1.79 3.80 -2.40
C GLU A 102 -3.27 3.85 -2.01
N PHE A 103 -3.70 2.91 -1.17
CA PHE A 103 -4.96 3.02 -0.42
C PHE A 103 -4.67 3.70 0.92
N SER A 104 -5.30 4.83 1.13
CA SER A 104 -4.91 5.76 2.19
C SER A 104 -6.08 6.38 2.93
N ASP A 105 -5.79 6.80 4.15
CA ASP A 105 -6.71 7.41 5.10
C ASP A 105 -6.10 8.72 5.62
N LEU A 106 -6.87 9.82 5.60
CA LEU A 106 -6.37 11.13 6.00
C LEU A 106 -6.18 11.29 7.52
N GLU A 107 -6.78 10.45 8.37
CA GLU A 107 -6.55 10.44 9.82
C GLU A 107 -5.45 9.45 10.24
N CYS A 108 -5.00 8.56 9.34
CA CYS A 108 -3.99 7.55 9.67
C CYS A 108 -2.57 8.15 9.83
N PRO A 109 -1.89 7.97 10.97
CA PRO A 109 -0.53 8.47 11.18
C PRO A 109 0.51 7.86 10.23
N GLY A 110 0.36 6.59 9.87
CA GLY A 110 1.22 5.92 8.90
C GLY A 110 1.09 6.52 7.49
N CYS A 111 -0.13 6.90 7.11
CA CYS A 111 -0.39 7.56 5.82
C CYS A 111 0.24 8.96 5.80
N ARG A 112 0.16 9.70 6.92
CA ARG A 112 0.90 10.95 7.08
C ARG A 112 2.40 10.75 6.88
N PHE A 113 2.99 9.76 7.56
CA PHE A 113 4.43 9.49 7.43
C PHE A 113 4.81 9.16 5.98
N TRP A 114 4.00 8.34 5.31
CA TRP A 114 4.15 8.02 3.89
C TRP A 114 4.12 9.27 3.00
N ALA A 115 3.09 10.12 3.16
CA ALA A 115 2.85 11.30 2.34
C ALA A 115 3.90 12.41 2.57
N THR A 116 4.42 12.57 3.79
CA THR A 116 5.35 13.66 4.12
C THR A 116 6.83 13.25 4.03
N ASN A 117 7.15 11.96 4.05
CA ASN A 117 8.55 11.50 4.09
C ASN A 117 8.88 10.49 2.98
N LEU A 118 8.20 9.34 2.95
CA LEU A 118 8.59 8.23 2.08
C LEU A 118 8.36 8.51 0.59
N PHE A 119 7.12 8.82 0.21
CA PHE A 119 6.82 9.04 -1.21
C PHE A 119 7.54 10.27 -1.80
N PRO A 120 7.63 11.43 -1.11
CA PRO A 120 8.42 12.55 -1.60
C PRO A 120 9.89 12.20 -1.88
N ALA A 121 10.52 11.36 -1.05
CA ALA A 121 11.89 10.90 -1.26
C ALA A 121 12.02 10.07 -2.55
N ILE A 122 11.08 9.14 -2.79
CA ILE A 122 11.01 8.36 -4.03
C ILE A 122 10.80 9.27 -5.24
N LEU A 123 9.83 10.19 -5.17
CA LEU A 123 9.53 11.07 -6.30
C LEU A 123 10.71 12.00 -6.63
N LYS A 124 11.45 12.47 -5.62
CA LYS A 124 12.68 13.25 -5.81
C LYS A 124 13.77 12.42 -6.50
N LYS A 125 13.90 11.14 -6.16
CA LYS A 125 14.92 10.24 -6.73
C LYS A 125 14.58 9.78 -8.15
N TYR A 126 13.29 9.61 -8.46
CA TYR A 126 12.81 9.08 -9.75
C TYR A 126 11.74 9.98 -10.40
N PRO A 127 12.04 11.26 -10.68
CA PRO A 127 11.03 12.26 -11.06
C PRO A 127 10.35 11.99 -12.41
N THR A 128 11.02 11.26 -13.31
CA THR A 128 10.54 10.93 -14.66
C THR A 128 10.00 9.51 -14.77
N ASP A 129 10.23 8.67 -13.77
CA ASP A 129 9.95 7.24 -13.84
C ASP A 129 8.85 6.77 -12.88
N VAL A 130 8.56 7.53 -11.81
CA VAL A 130 7.56 7.15 -10.81
C VAL A 130 6.37 8.10 -10.83
N ALA A 131 5.17 7.54 -10.66
CA ALA A 131 3.96 8.28 -10.32
C ALA A 131 3.17 7.55 -9.22
N LEU A 132 2.41 8.31 -8.44
CA LEU A 132 1.49 7.82 -7.41
C LEU A 132 0.05 8.09 -7.82
N GLY A 133 -0.77 7.04 -7.76
CA GLY A 133 -2.23 7.11 -7.79
C GLY A 133 -2.80 6.95 -6.37
N PHE A 134 -3.68 7.86 -5.97
CA PHE A 134 -4.30 7.85 -4.65
C PHE A 134 -5.67 7.18 -4.64
N LYS A 135 -5.91 6.26 -3.71
CA LYS A 135 -7.19 5.60 -3.49
C LYS A 135 -7.69 5.85 -2.07
N HIS A 136 -8.95 6.26 -1.94
CA HIS A 136 -9.55 6.51 -0.63
C HIS A 136 -9.84 5.19 0.09
N PHE A 137 -9.35 5.05 1.33
CA PHE A 137 -9.65 3.90 2.19
C PHE A 137 -9.81 4.33 3.65
N PRO A 138 -10.80 5.21 3.98
CA PRO A 138 -11.03 5.62 5.35
C PRO A 138 -11.41 4.40 6.22
N LEU A 139 -10.65 4.20 7.30
CA LEU A 139 -10.86 3.13 8.26
C LEU A 139 -12.07 3.45 9.13
N SER A 140 -12.84 2.42 9.51
CA SER A 140 -14.14 2.62 10.18
C SER A 140 -14.05 3.27 11.56
N PHE A 141 -12.87 3.26 12.19
CA PHE A 141 -12.60 3.88 13.49
C PHE A 141 -12.08 5.32 13.40
N HIS A 142 -11.88 5.84 12.19
CA HIS A 142 -11.52 7.23 11.91
C HIS A 142 -12.78 8.01 11.49
N ALA A 143 -13.35 8.77 12.42
CA ALA A 143 -14.67 9.37 12.27
C ALA A 143 -14.75 10.46 11.19
N LEU A 144 -13.66 11.18 10.96
CA LEU A 144 -13.58 12.30 10.01
C LEU A 144 -12.93 11.89 8.68
N ALA A 145 -12.25 10.75 8.60
CA ALA A 145 -11.61 10.26 7.39
C ALA A 145 -12.56 10.17 6.18
N PRO A 146 -13.82 9.71 6.29
CA PRO A 146 -14.77 9.75 5.18
C PRO A 146 -15.08 11.18 4.71
N MET A 147 -15.23 12.15 5.62
CA MET A 147 -15.45 13.55 5.23
C MET A 147 -14.20 14.16 4.61
N ALA A 148 -13.02 13.84 5.14
CA ALA A 148 -11.74 14.31 4.64
C ALA A 148 -11.45 13.76 3.23
N ALA A 149 -11.78 12.50 2.97
CA ALA A 149 -11.76 11.91 1.62
C ALA A 149 -12.68 12.67 0.65
N GLN A 150 -13.91 12.96 1.07
CA GLN A 150 -14.85 13.75 0.26
C GLN A 150 -14.38 15.19 0.04
N ALA A 151 -13.64 15.79 0.96
CA ALA A 151 -13.02 17.11 0.78
C ALA A 151 -12.01 17.11 -0.37
N LEU A 152 -11.19 16.06 -0.49
CA LEU A 152 -10.27 15.89 -1.61
C LEU A 152 -11.03 15.72 -2.94
N CYS A 153 -12.06 14.88 -2.99
CA CYS A 153 -12.93 14.74 -4.17
C CYS A 153 -13.57 16.10 -4.55
N ALA A 154 -14.03 16.87 -3.57
CA ALA A 154 -14.70 18.15 -3.80
C ALA A 154 -13.78 19.23 -4.41
N VAL A 155 -12.51 19.28 -4.02
CA VAL A 155 -11.54 20.20 -4.65
C VAL A 155 -11.11 19.70 -6.02
N LYS A 156 -10.91 18.38 -6.19
CA LYS A 156 -10.62 17.76 -7.49
C LYS A 156 -11.72 18.05 -8.51
N ALA A 157 -12.98 17.88 -8.14
CA ALA A 157 -14.12 18.13 -9.02
C ALA A 157 -14.22 19.60 -9.46
N GLN A 158 -13.66 20.55 -8.70
CA GLN A 158 -13.66 21.96 -9.07
C GLN A 158 -12.43 22.38 -9.87
N ARG A 159 -11.27 21.78 -9.60
CA ARG A 159 -9.96 22.33 -10.02
C ARG A 159 -8.92 21.28 -10.44
N GLY A 160 -9.31 20.02 -10.55
CA GLY A 160 -8.46 18.93 -11.03
C GLY A 160 -7.41 18.44 -10.02
N ASP A 161 -6.49 17.62 -10.51
CA ASP A 161 -5.53 16.87 -9.68
C ASP A 161 -4.55 17.79 -8.95
N THR A 162 -4.16 18.91 -9.55
CA THR A 162 -3.29 19.88 -8.86
C THR A 162 -3.93 20.37 -7.54
N ALA A 163 -5.23 20.67 -7.55
CA ALA A 163 -5.94 21.08 -6.33
C ALA A 163 -6.14 19.92 -5.35
N PHE A 164 -6.38 18.70 -5.86
CA PHE A 164 -6.42 17.49 -5.04
C PHE A 164 -5.12 17.35 -4.25
N TRP A 165 -3.97 17.34 -4.92
CA TRP A 165 -2.68 17.13 -4.29
C TRP A 165 -2.26 18.29 -3.38
N THR A 166 -2.64 19.52 -3.72
CA THR A 166 -2.38 20.69 -2.86
C THR A 166 -3.14 20.58 -1.53
N LEU A 167 -4.41 20.18 -1.55
CA LEU A 167 -5.17 19.99 -0.32
C LEU A 167 -4.72 18.72 0.43
N HIS A 168 -4.45 17.62 -0.28
CA HIS A 168 -3.92 16.38 0.28
C HIS A 168 -2.64 16.62 1.09
N ASP A 169 -1.64 17.26 0.49
CA ASP A 169 -0.35 17.52 1.15
C ASP A 169 -0.54 18.44 2.37
N PHE A 170 -1.43 19.44 2.25
CA PHE A 170 -1.77 20.33 3.36
C PHE A 170 -2.44 19.59 4.52
N LEU A 171 -3.41 18.71 4.25
CA LEU A 171 -4.11 17.95 5.29
C LEU A 171 -3.19 16.95 5.98
N TYR A 172 -2.33 16.23 5.26
CA TYR A 172 -1.36 15.33 5.91
C TYR A 172 -0.32 16.09 6.75
N THR A 173 0.16 17.23 6.26
CA THR A 173 1.11 18.06 7.03
C THR A 173 0.48 18.55 8.34
N ASN A 174 -0.83 18.86 8.32
CA ASN A 174 -1.59 19.38 9.45
C ASN A 174 -2.65 18.39 9.95
N GLN A 175 -2.33 17.09 9.98
CA GLN A 175 -3.30 16.03 10.26
C GLN A 175 -4.02 16.19 11.61
N SER A 176 -3.34 16.74 12.62
CA SER A 176 -3.93 17.03 13.94
C SER A 176 -5.02 18.09 13.91
N SER A 177 -5.09 18.91 12.85
CA SER A 177 -6.12 19.95 12.66
C SER A 177 -7.40 19.39 12.04
N ILE A 178 -7.42 18.13 11.61
CA ILE A 178 -8.60 17.51 11.00
C ILE A 178 -9.71 17.42 12.05
N THR A 179 -10.64 18.37 11.93
CA THR A 179 -11.89 18.48 12.69
C THR A 179 -13.01 18.77 11.70
N PHE A 180 -14.27 18.60 12.12
CA PHE A 180 -15.41 18.94 11.27
C PHE A 180 -15.35 20.42 10.81
N GLU A 181 -15.09 21.34 11.73
CA GLU A 181 -14.98 22.78 11.49
C GLU A 181 -13.84 23.10 10.51
N PHE A 182 -12.68 22.48 10.71
CA PHE A 182 -11.52 22.67 9.85
C PHE A 182 -11.78 22.16 8.43
N LEU A 183 -12.34 20.95 8.27
CA LEU A 183 -12.72 20.42 6.96
C LEU A 183 -13.80 21.28 6.30
N MET A 184 -14.71 21.86 7.07
CA MET A 184 -15.70 22.83 6.60
C MET A 184 -15.09 24.21 6.29
N ALA A 185 -13.80 24.42 6.54
CA ALA A 185 -13.10 25.69 6.42
C ALA A 185 -13.85 26.81 7.15
N LYS A 186 -14.27 26.56 8.40
CA LYS A 186 -14.99 27.50 9.26
C LYS A 186 -14.31 27.58 10.62
N PRO A 187 -14.36 28.74 11.29
CA PRO A 187 -14.03 28.79 12.71
C PRO A 187 -15.06 27.97 13.51
N PRO A 188 -14.67 27.45 14.67
CA PRO A 188 -15.60 26.78 15.57
C PRO A 188 -16.68 27.73 16.08
N ARG A 189 -17.83 27.17 16.47
CA ARG A 189 -18.94 27.92 17.06
C ARG A 189 -18.80 27.97 18.57
N GLY A 190 -19.07 29.14 19.17
CA GLY A 190 -19.05 29.34 20.62
C GLY A 190 -18.13 30.50 21.01
N LYS A 191 -18.47 31.21 22.09
CA LYS A 191 -17.70 32.37 22.57
C LYS A 191 -16.30 31.99 23.07
N ASP A 192 -16.17 30.77 23.58
CA ASP A 192 -14.93 30.26 24.18
C ASP A 192 -14.16 29.32 23.23
N ALA A 193 -14.60 29.21 21.97
CA ALA A 193 -13.99 28.29 21.02
C ALA A 193 -12.78 28.94 20.34
N THR A 194 -11.58 28.44 20.64
CA THR A 194 -10.34 28.86 19.98
C THR A 194 -10.26 28.25 18.57
N PRO A 195 -10.15 29.04 17.49
CA PRO A 195 -9.95 28.51 16.16
C PRO A 195 -8.61 27.79 16.03
N ASP A 196 -8.59 26.72 15.22
CA ASP A 196 -7.34 26.04 14.88
C ASP A 196 -6.35 27.02 14.22
N PRO A 197 -5.06 27.05 14.65
CA PRO A 197 -4.08 28.01 14.16
C PRO A 197 -3.74 27.86 12.67
N MET A 198 -4.04 26.70 12.05
CA MET A 198 -3.84 26.45 10.63
C MET A 198 -5.06 26.84 9.77
N LEU A 199 -6.21 27.16 10.38
CA LEU A 199 -7.42 27.52 9.63
C LEU A 199 -7.20 28.73 8.69
N PRO A 200 -6.50 29.83 9.09
CA PRO A 200 -6.20 30.91 8.16
C PRO A 200 -5.39 30.46 6.94
N LYS A 201 -4.44 29.53 7.13
CA LYS A 201 -3.63 28.98 6.03
C LYS A 201 -4.46 28.10 5.10
N LEU A 202 -5.39 27.30 5.65
CA LEU A 202 -6.35 26.54 4.85
C LEU A 202 -7.21 27.48 4.00
N LEU A 203 -7.76 28.55 4.58
CA LEU A 203 -8.58 29.53 3.85
C LEU A 203 -7.79 30.23 2.75
N ALA A 204 -6.53 30.60 3.01
CA ALA A 204 -5.64 31.18 2.01
C ALA A 204 -5.35 30.20 0.85
N LEU A 205 -5.10 28.93 1.16
CA LEU A 205 -4.92 27.86 0.17
C LEU A 205 -6.20 27.65 -0.67
N MET A 206 -7.37 27.58 -0.04
CA MET A 206 -8.63 27.42 -0.76
C MET A 206 -8.92 28.63 -1.66
N LYS A 207 -8.53 29.84 -1.25
CA LYS A 207 -8.61 31.06 -2.05
C LYS A 207 -7.64 31.03 -3.25
N SER A 208 -6.38 30.61 -3.05
CA SER A 208 -5.39 30.55 -4.14
C SER A 208 -5.77 29.50 -5.21
N LEU A 209 -6.36 28.38 -4.78
CA LEU A 209 -6.95 27.38 -5.66
C LEU A 209 -8.29 27.83 -6.30
N LYS A 210 -8.80 29.02 -5.94
CA LYS A 210 -10.08 29.56 -6.39
C LYS A 210 -11.26 28.62 -6.10
N ILE A 211 -11.26 27.94 -4.96
CA ILE A 211 -12.34 27.01 -4.57
C ILE A 211 -13.59 27.80 -4.20
N ASN A 212 -14.74 27.41 -4.75
CA ASN A 212 -16.02 27.94 -4.31
C ASN A 212 -16.40 27.29 -2.98
N LEU A 213 -16.11 27.98 -1.87
CA LEU A 213 -16.33 27.46 -0.52
C LEU A 213 -17.81 27.15 -0.22
N LYS A 214 -18.78 27.84 -0.85
CA LYS A 214 -20.21 27.53 -0.69
C LYS A 214 -20.53 26.18 -1.32
N LYS A 215 -20.07 25.92 -2.55
CA LYS A 215 -20.24 24.63 -3.24
C LYS A 215 -19.50 23.50 -2.51
N TYR A 216 -18.26 23.74 -2.11
CA TYR A 216 -17.43 22.79 -1.37
C TYR A 216 -18.09 22.34 -0.06
N ARG A 217 -18.50 23.28 0.80
CA ARG A 217 -19.19 22.96 2.07
C ARG A 217 -20.50 22.23 1.83
N LYS A 218 -21.29 22.68 0.84
CA LYS A 218 -22.54 21.99 0.47
C LYS A 218 -22.27 20.55 0.06
N SER A 219 -21.22 20.28 -0.71
CA SER A 219 -20.89 18.90 -1.11
C SER A 219 -20.47 18.00 0.04
N LEU A 220 -19.80 18.55 1.07
CA LEU A 220 -19.45 17.78 2.27
C LEU A 220 -20.69 17.42 3.09
N LEU A 221 -21.58 18.40 3.32
CA LEU A 221 -22.81 18.19 4.10
C LEU A 221 -23.79 17.23 3.41
N LEU A 222 -23.84 17.24 2.08
CA LEU A 222 -24.71 16.37 1.29
C LEU A 222 -24.05 15.04 0.90
N GLU A 223 -22.86 14.76 1.41
CA GLU A 223 -22.08 13.58 1.08
C GLU A 223 -21.95 13.32 -0.45
N THR A 224 -21.79 14.39 -1.24
CA THR A 224 -21.91 14.33 -2.72
C THR A 224 -20.94 13.33 -3.36
N TYR A 225 -19.77 13.13 -2.77
CA TYR A 225 -18.70 12.27 -3.30
C TYR A 225 -18.59 10.92 -2.59
N LYS A 226 -19.55 10.59 -1.71
CA LYS A 226 -19.54 9.32 -0.96
C LYS A 226 -19.42 8.09 -1.86
N LYS A 227 -20.13 8.06 -2.99
CA LYS A 227 -20.07 6.93 -3.93
C LYS A 227 -18.68 6.73 -4.53
N GLU A 228 -17.91 7.81 -4.75
CA GLU A 228 -16.53 7.74 -5.25
C GLU A 228 -15.61 7.14 -4.18
N VAL A 229 -15.74 7.60 -2.95
CA VAL A 229 -15.00 7.07 -1.79
C VAL A 229 -15.37 5.60 -1.53
N GLU A 230 -16.65 5.24 -1.54
CA GLU A 230 -17.13 3.86 -1.37
C GLU A 230 -16.65 2.93 -2.51
N ALA A 231 -16.52 3.44 -3.73
CA ALA A 231 -15.98 2.66 -4.85
C ALA A 231 -14.50 2.30 -4.61
N ASP A 232 -13.69 3.23 -4.10
CA ASP A 232 -12.30 2.95 -3.75
C ASP A 232 -12.20 2.00 -2.53
N ILE A 233 -13.05 2.16 -1.51
CA ILE A 233 -13.15 1.22 -0.38
C ILE A 233 -13.50 -0.19 -0.88
N SER A 234 -14.52 -0.30 -1.75
CA SER A 234 -14.93 -1.59 -2.32
C SER A 234 -13.80 -2.21 -3.14
N LEU A 235 -13.07 -1.41 -3.90
CA LEU A 235 -11.90 -1.87 -4.65
C LEU A 235 -10.81 -2.38 -3.69
N GLY A 236 -10.48 -1.63 -2.64
CA GLY A 236 -9.51 -2.07 -1.64
C GLY A 236 -9.93 -3.39 -0.98
N GLY A 237 -11.21 -3.56 -0.65
CA GLY A 237 -11.75 -4.83 -0.17
C GLY A 237 -11.54 -6.00 -1.15
N THR A 238 -11.74 -5.78 -2.46
CA THR A 238 -11.42 -6.77 -3.54
C THR A 238 -9.97 -7.13 -3.66
N LEU A 239 -9.08 -6.29 -3.14
CA LEU A 239 -7.65 -6.51 -3.11
C LEU A 239 -7.16 -7.02 -1.75
N GLY A 240 -8.04 -7.15 -0.76
CA GLY A 240 -7.68 -7.55 0.60
C GLY A 240 -6.96 -6.46 1.41
N VAL A 241 -7.16 -5.19 1.05
CA VAL A 241 -6.69 -4.05 1.85
C VAL A 241 -7.44 -4.04 3.18
N ASN A 242 -6.70 -4.08 4.28
CA ASN A 242 -7.23 -4.10 5.65
C ASN A 242 -6.48 -3.15 6.60
N GLN A 243 -5.49 -2.42 6.09
CA GLN A 243 -4.70 -1.43 6.80
C GLN A 243 -4.32 -0.31 5.84
N THR A 244 -3.91 0.83 6.39
CA THR A 244 -3.43 1.98 5.61
C THR A 244 -2.11 2.52 6.19
N PRO A 245 -1.15 2.96 5.36
CA PRO A 245 -1.21 2.94 3.91
C PRO A 245 -1.04 1.50 3.41
N GLN A 246 -1.80 1.11 2.37
CA GLN A 246 -1.53 -0.13 1.63
C GLN A 246 -1.06 0.24 0.22
N VAL A 247 0.14 -0.22 -0.11
CA VAL A 247 0.87 0.23 -1.31
C VAL A 247 1.04 -0.91 -2.30
N PHE A 248 0.81 -0.60 -3.58
CA PHE A 248 1.06 -1.50 -4.70
C PHE A 248 1.97 -0.81 -5.73
N LEU A 249 2.98 -1.50 -6.24
CA LEU A 249 3.88 -1.03 -7.30
C LEU A 249 3.61 -1.83 -8.57
N ASN A 250 3.16 -1.17 -9.64
CA ASN A 250 2.74 -1.82 -10.89
C ASN A 250 1.73 -2.97 -10.67
N GLY A 251 0.87 -2.81 -9.65
CA GLY A 251 -0.12 -3.81 -9.26
C GLY A 251 0.41 -4.90 -8.32
N ARG A 252 1.67 -4.89 -7.88
CA ARG A 252 2.21 -5.83 -6.90
C ARG A 252 2.21 -5.22 -5.51
N LEU A 253 1.75 -5.97 -4.51
CA LEU A 253 1.76 -5.49 -3.12
C LEU A 253 3.19 -5.21 -2.66
N LEU A 254 3.43 -4.07 -2.02
CA LEU A 254 4.68 -3.80 -1.32
C LEU A 254 4.85 -4.79 -0.17
N ASN A 255 6.01 -5.45 -0.11
CA ASN A 255 6.33 -6.34 1.00
C ASN A 255 6.72 -5.49 2.23
N ASN A 256 6.08 -5.72 3.38
CA ASN A 256 6.33 -4.97 4.61
C ASN A 256 7.75 -5.14 5.17
N HIS A 257 8.50 -6.17 4.72
CA HIS A 257 9.90 -6.39 5.12
C HIS A 257 10.91 -5.76 4.16
N GLU A 258 10.45 -5.17 3.07
CA GLU A 258 11.30 -4.59 2.04
C GLU A 258 11.31 -3.06 2.13
N LYS A 259 12.46 -2.45 1.83
CA LYS A 259 12.53 -0.99 1.68
C LYS A 259 11.84 -0.55 0.39
N LEU A 260 11.13 0.58 0.46
CA LEU A 260 10.40 1.11 -0.68
C LEU A 260 11.30 1.35 -1.91
N GLU A 261 12.51 1.89 -1.72
CA GLU A 261 13.47 2.09 -2.81
C GLU A 261 13.83 0.79 -3.53
N GLU A 262 14.05 -0.29 -2.78
CA GLU A 262 14.41 -1.60 -3.35
C GLU A 262 13.26 -2.17 -4.19
N ALA A 263 12.03 -2.01 -3.71
CA ALA A 263 10.83 -2.41 -4.44
C ALA A 263 10.66 -1.60 -5.74
N VAL A 264 10.90 -0.29 -5.68
CA VAL A 264 10.85 0.61 -6.86
C VAL A 264 11.91 0.20 -7.88
N GLU A 265 13.16 -0.01 -7.48
CA GLU A 265 14.25 -0.41 -8.38
C GLU A 265 13.96 -1.75 -9.07
N ARG A 266 13.41 -2.71 -8.34
CA ARG A 266 13.00 -3.99 -8.92
C ARG A 266 11.90 -3.82 -9.98
N GLU A 267 10.89 -2.99 -9.70
CA GLU A 267 9.83 -2.72 -10.69
C GLU A 267 10.33 -1.88 -11.87
N LEU A 268 11.30 -0.98 -11.67
CA LEU A 268 11.99 -0.27 -12.76
C LEU A 268 12.72 -1.25 -13.68
N ALA A 269 13.46 -2.22 -13.13
CA ALA A 269 14.15 -3.24 -13.92
C ALA A 269 13.16 -4.06 -14.77
N ARG A 270 12.05 -4.50 -14.17
CA ARG A 270 10.96 -5.23 -14.87
C ARG A 270 10.33 -4.39 -15.98
N ALA A 271 10.03 -3.14 -15.69
CA ALA A 271 9.48 -2.19 -16.65
C ALA A 271 10.43 -1.97 -17.83
N ARG A 272 11.72 -1.71 -17.58
CA ARG A 272 12.74 -1.53 -18.62
C ARG A 272 12.89 -2.75 -19.52
N ALA A 273 12.80 -3.96 -18.97
CA ALA A 273 12.81 -5.19 -19.77
C ALA A 273 11.61 -5.27 -20.73
N LEU A 274 10.42 -4.84 -20.30
CA LEU A 274 9.23 -4.77 -21.17
C LEU A 274 9.35 -3.67 -22.24
N ILE A 275 9.94 -2.52 -21.89
CA ILE A 275 10.23 -1.46 -22.88
C ILE A 275 11.19 -1.98 -23.95
N ALA A 276 12.25 -2.70 -23.56
CA ALA A 276 13.19 -3.31 -24.50
C ALA A 276 12.53 -4.36 -25.43
N GLN A 277 11.40 -4.95 -25.01
CA GLN A 277 10.57 -5.85 -25.82
C GLN A 277 9.53 -5.11 -26.67
N GLY A 278 9.57 -3.77 -26.73
CA GLY A 278 8.70 -2.95 -27.57
C GLY A 278 7.40 -2.49 -26.91
N VAL A 279 7.20 -2.72 -25.61
CA VAL A 279 6.04 -2.15 -24.89
C VAL A 279 6.23 -0.63 -24.73
N GLY A 280 5.26 0.18 -25.15
CA GLY A 280 5.32 1.63 -24.97
C GLY A 280 5.08 2.07 -23.53
N ARG A 281 5.74 3.15 -23.08
CA ARG A 281 5.60 3.69 -21.70
C ARG A 281 4.16 4.04 -21.33
N SER A 282 3.41 4.67 -22.24
CA SER A 282 2.01 5.07 -22.00
C SER A 282 1.05 3.90 -21.74
N GLY A 283 1.34 2.73 -22.31
CA GLY A 283 0.57 1.50 -22.13
C GLY A 283 1.13 0.55 -21.08
N LEU A 284 2.28 0.88 -20.47
CA LEU A 284 3.05 -0.05 -19.66
C LEU A 284 2.28 -0.55 -18.44
N TYR A 285 1.65 0.36 -17.70
CA TYR A 285 0.86 -0.02 -16.52
C TYR A 285 -0.28 -0.98 -16.89
N THR A 286 -1.02 -0.68 -17.97
CA THR A 286 -2.10 -1.55 -18.48
C THR A 286 -1.55 -2.88 -18.97
N HIS A 287 -0.36 -2.90 -19.59
CA HIS A 287 0.29 -4.14 -20.02
C HIS A 287 0.64 -5.04 -18.82
N ILE A 288 1.18 -4.45 -17.75
CA ILE A 288 1.60 -5.18 -16.54
C ILE A 288 0.35 -5.62 -15.74
N SER A 289 -0.47 -4.65 -15.32
CA SER A 289 -1.59 -4.87 -14.40
C SER A 289 -2.83 -5.46 -15.09
N GLY A 290 -3.06 -5.15 -16.36
CA GLY A 290 -4.22 -5.63 -17.12
C GLY A 290 -4.17 -7.13 -17.44
N LYS A 291 -2.97 -7.72 -17.46
CA LYS A 291 -2.75 -9.18 -17.48
C LYS A 291 -2.71 -9.80 -16.07
N GLY A 292 -2.75 -8.96 -15.04
CA GLY A 292 -2.77 -9.37 -13.63
C GLY A 292 -4.06 -10.08 -13.25
N THR A 293 -4.09 -10.61 -12.03
CA THR A 293 -5.23 -11.35 -11.50
C THR A 293 -6.49 -10.47 -11.57
N PRO A 294 -7.57 -10.87 -12.27
CA PRO A 294 -8.75 -10.04 -12.48
C PRO A 294 -9.44 -9.66 -11.16
N ILE A 295 -9.79 -8.38 -10.98
CA ILE A 295 -10.56 -7.88 -9.84
C ILE A 295 -11.87 -8.67 -9.72
N LEU A 296 -12.13 -9.24 -8.55
CA LEU A 296 -13.38 -9.93 -8.29
C LEU A 296 -14.57 -8.97 -8.36
N LYS A 297 -15.54 -9.23 -9.24
CA LYS A 297 -16.83 -8.52 -9.21
C LYS A 297 -17.65 -8.99 -8.01
N LEU A 298 -18.02 -8.05 -7.14
CA LEU A 298 -18.95 -8.28 -6.04
C LEU A 298 -20.37 -7.74 -6.32
N PRO A 299 -21.39 -8.29 -5.63
CA PRO A 299 -21.31 -9.42 -4.69
C PRO A 299 -21.12 -10.76 -5.42
N LEU A 300 -20.26 -11.63 -4.89
CA LEU A 300 -20.32 -13.04 -5.26
C LEU A 300 -21.59 -13.63 -4.66
N SER A 301 -22.56 -13.99 -5.49
CA SER A 301 -23.77 -14.66 -5.04
C SER A 301 -23.45 -15.96 -4.28
N GLU A 302 -24.31 -16.35 -3.33
CA GLU A 302 -24.23 -17.65 -2.65
C GLU A 302 -24.18 -18.81 -3.65
N LYS A 303 -24.86 -18.66 -4.79
CA LYS A 303 -24.82 -19.58 -5.93
C LYS A 303 -23.42 -19.69 -6.56
N SER A 304 -22.67 -18.59 -6.67
CA SER A 304 -21.29 -18.57 -7.16
C SER A 304 -20.32 -19.23 -6.17
N ILE A 305 -20.53 -19.02 -4.86
CA ILE A 305 -19.74 -19.67 -3.80
C ILE A 305 -20.02 -21.19 -3.79
N LYS A 306 -21.29 -21.60 -3.80
CA LYS A 306 -21.71 -23.01 -3.88
C LYS A 306 -21.24 -23.69 -5.16
N LYS A 307 -21.26 -22.99 -6.31
CA LYS A 307 -20.75 -23.50 -7.59
C LYS A 307 -19.23 -23.71 -7.57
N THR A 308 -18.48 -22.85 -6.88
CA THR A 308 -17.01 -23.02 -6.78
C THR A 308 -16.64 -24.09 -5.77
N LEU A 309 -17.34 -24.18 -4.63
CA LEU A 309 -17.18 -25.28 -3.67
C LEU A 309 -17.62 -26.63 -4.25
N GLY A 310 -18.70 -26.65 -5.03
CA GLY A 310 -19.21 -27.84 -5.73
C GLY A 310 -18.35 -28.28 -6.92
N LYS A 311 -17.37 -27.47 -7.33
CA LYS A 311 -16.33 -27.88 -8.30
C LYS A 311 -15.20 -28.69 -7.67
N LEU A 312 -15.17 -28.81 -6.33
CA LEU A 312 -14.32 -29.75 -5.60
C LEU A 312 -15.04 -31.10 -5.54
N ARG A 313 -14.30 -32.21 -5.58
CA ARG A 313 -14.93 -33.55 -5.54
C ARG A 313 -15.80 -33.68 -4.27
N PRO A 314 -17.05 -34.18 -4.36
CA PRO A 314 -17.97 -34.27 -3.22
C PRO A 314 -17.37 -35.00 -2.00
N GLU A 315 -16.60 -36.05 -2.26
CA GLU A 315 -15.88 -36.82 -1.23
C GLU A 315 -14.80 -36.01 -0.51
N PHE A 316 -14.16 -35.07 -1.21
CA PHE A 316 -13.15 -34.18 -0.65
C PHE A 316 -13.78 -33.12 0.27
N VAL A 317 -14.92 -32.56 -0.13
CA VAL A 317 -15.69 -31.61 0.69
C VAL A 317 -16.25 -32.30 1.94
N SER A 318 -16.71 -33.55 1.83
CA SER A 318 -17.18 -34.37 2.95
C SER A 318 -16.06 -34.63 3.97
N ARG A 319 -14.89 -35.09 3.51
CA ARG A 319 -13.71 -35.36 4.36
C ARG A 319 -13.16 -34.13 5.09
N CYS A 320 -13.19 -32.97 4.44
CA CYS A 320 -12.61 -31.75 5.01
C CYS A 320 -13.58 -30.98 5.93
N LYS A 321 -14.89 -31.25 5.87
CA LYS A 321 -15.91 -30.63 6.75
C LYS A 321 -15.80 -31.06 8.23
N SER A 322 -15.32 -32.27 8.49
CA SER A 322 -15.15 -32.81 9.85
C SER A 322 -13.79 -32.48 10.48
N SER A 323 -12.86 -31.89 9.72
CA SER A 323 -11.54 -31.54 10.24
C SER A 323 -11.61 -30.32 11.17
N GLU A 324 -11.20 -30.48 12.42
CA GLU A 324 -11.12 -29.39 13.39
C GLU A 324 -10.23 -28.24 12.92
N LYS A 325 -9.21 -28.53 12.11
CA LYS A 325 -8.30 -27.53 11.52
C LYS A 325 -8.97 -26.65 10.46
N LEU A 326 -10.08 -27.09 9.85
CA LEU A 326 -10.79 -26.35 8.79
C LEU A 326 -12.08 -25.67 9.25
N LYS A 327 -12.59 -26.00 10.45
CA LYS A 327 -13.72 -25.29 11.06
C LYS A 327 -13.55 -23.76 11.05
N PRO A 328 -12.38 -23.19 11.41
CA PRO A 328 -12.17 -21.73 11.36
C PRO A 328 -12.30 -21.16 9.95
N LEU A 329 -11.76 -21.85 8.93
CA LEU A 329 -11.82 -21.42 7.53
C LEU A 329 -13.26 -21.44 6.99
N VAL A 330 -14.01 -22.50 7.30
CA VAL A 330 -15.43 -22.62 6.92
C VAL A 330 -16.28 -21.57 7.64
N GLU A 331 -16.00 -21.28 8.91
CA GLU A 331 -16.63 -20.19 9.65
C GLU A 331 -16.29 -18.81 9.07
N ILE A 332 -15.02 -18.56 8.69
CA ILE A 332 -14.61 -17.32 8.00
C ILE A 332 -15.33 -17.19 6.65
N MET A 333 -15.39 -18.26 5.84
CA MET A 333 -16.13 -18.28 4.57
C MET A 333 -17.63 -18.03 4.76
N LYS A 334 -18.25 -18.57 5.83
CA LYS A 334 -19.66 -18.32 6.18
C LYS A 334 -19.89 -16.89 6.67
N LYS A 335 -19.01 -16.34 7.50
CA LYS A 335 -19.05 -14.92 7.94
C LYS A 335 -18.90 -13.97 6.75
N CYS A 336 -18.04 -14.32 5.79
CA CYS A 336 -17.87 -13.62 4.52
C CYS A 336 -19.10 -13.65 3.60
N SER A 337 -20.02 -14.60 3.78
CA SER A 337 -21.28 -14.65 3.01
C SER A 337 -22.37 -13.72 3.55
N ARG A 338 -22.20 -13.15 4.75
CA ARG A 338 -23.30 -12.52 5.49
C ARG A 338 -23.26 -11.01 5.66
N SER A 339 -22.12 -10.30 5.51
CA SER A 339 -22.03 -8.80 5.43
C SER A 339 -20.65 -8.16 5.73
N HIS A 340 -19.53 -8.88 5.78
CA HIS A 340 -18.24 -8.25 6.14
C HIS A 340 -17.49 -7.60 4.97
N ARG A 341 -16.96 -6.39 5.21
CA ARG A 341 -16.24 -5.53 4.24
C ARG A 341 -14.85 -6.07 3.82
N ASP A 342 -14.33 -7.10 4.48
CA ASP A 342 -12.95 -7.60 4.33
C ASP A 342 -12.80 -8.90 3.50
N CYS A 343 -13.90 -9.49 3.06
CA CYS A 343 -13.96 -10.77 2.36
C CYS A 343 -13.77 -10.84 0.82
N PRO A 344 -13.75 -9.74 0.06
CA PRO A 344 -13.74 -9.86 -1.39
C PRO A 344 -12.42 -10.42 -1.96
N GLY A 345 -11.25 -9.99 -1.49
CA GLY A 345 -9.94 -10.51 -1.93
C GLY A 345 -9.68 -11.97 -1.55
N PHE A 346 -10.17 -12.38 -0.38
CA PHE A 346 -10.07 -13.76 0.11
C PHE A 346 -10.70 -14.77 -0.85
N THR A 347 -11.95 -14.52 -1.24
CA THR A 347 -12.70 -15.46 -2.10
C THR A 347 -12.08 -15.60 -3.49
N GLN A 348 -11.44 -14.54 -4.01
CA GLN A 348 -10.76 -14.55 -5.30
C GLN A 348 -9.53 -15.46 -5.30
N CYS A 349 -8.65 -15.30 -4.32
CA CYS A 349 -7.47 -16.13 -4.23
C CYS A 349 -7.85 -17.59 -3.94
N VAL A 350 -8.89 -17.86 -3.12
CA VAL A 350 -9.40 -19.22 -2.91
C VAL A 350 -9.74 -19.84 -4.27
N ASN A 351 -10.52 -19.15 -5.09
CA ASN A 351 -10.95 -19.64 -6.39
C ASN A 351 -9.79 -19.85 -7.39
N GLN A 352 -8.76 -19.01 -7.36
CA GLN A 352 -7.57 -19.16 -8.21
C GLN A 352 -6.69 -20.33 -7.77
N LYS A 353 -6.44 -20.48 -6.47
CA LYS A 353 -5.69 -21.61 -5.91
C LYS A 353 -6.41 -22.92 -6.19
N LEU A 354 -7.73 -22.96 -6.04
CA LEU A 354 -8.53 -24.14 -6.39
C LEU A 354 -8.51 -24.49 -7.88
N LYS A 355 -8.29 -23.52 -8.79
CA LYS A 355 -8.07 -23.78 -10.22
C LYS A 355 -6.68 -24.33 -10.52
N GLN A 356 -5.67 -23.88 -9.79
CA GLN A 356 -4.27 -24.35 -9.93
C GLN A 356 -4.06 -25.76 -9.33
N MET A 357 -4.96 -26.19 -8.46
CA MET A 357 -4.95 -27.53 -7.84
C MET A 357 -5.75 -28.58 -8.63
N LYS A 358 -6.40 -28.18 -9.73
CA LYS A 358 -7.01 -29.09 -10.70
C LYS A 358 -6.04 -29.31 -11.84
#